data_AF-A0A7C6QM82-F1
#
_entry.id   AF-A0A7C6QM82-F1
#
_cell.length_a   1.000
_cell.length_b   1.000
_cell.length_c   1.000
_cell.angle_alpha   90.00
_cell.angle_beta   90.00
_cell.angle_gamma   90.00
#
_symmetry.space_group_name_H-M   'P 1'
#
loop_
_entity.id
_entity.type
_entity.pdbx_description
1 polymer ?
#
loop_
_entity_poly.entity_id
_entity_poly.type
_entity_poly.pdbx_seq_one_letter_code
_entity_poly.pdbx_strand_id
1 'polypeptide(L)'
;MERIAVYGSTDYRGPVPAPGSHLAFNRQYRDNVNRIKTVLHDLAAGRKLEVAQMETVFDSAFTQVKDNYRLMETINEMKKADEYTYTHGLNISLYGGLIARWMGLSENEIKNVIQAGVLHDIGKAKIPPQILNKKGPLLPEEREQVKKHAALGYNLVHVHQAFVKT
;
A
#
# COMPACT_ATOMS: atom_id res chain seq x y z
N MET A 1 -39.25 7.26 -21.94
CA MET A 1 -37.81 7.16 -21.62
C MET A 1 -37.68 7.03 -20.11
N GLU A 2 -37.60 5.80 -19.63
CA GLU A 2 -37.47 5.47 -18.21
C GLU A 2 -36.14 5.97 -17.64
N ARG A 3 -36.21 6.66 -16.50
CA ARG A 3 -35.04 7.00 -15.69
C ARG A 3 -34.67 5.74 -14.89
N ILE A 4 -33.52 5.16 -15.18
CA ILE A 4 -32.92 4.11 -14.33
C ILE A 4 -32.42 4.80 -13.06
N ALA A 5 -33.10 4.55 -11.93
CA ALA A 5 -32.63 4.97 -10.61
C ALA A 5 -31.44 4.10 -10.21
N VAL A 6 -30.24 4.67 -10.20
CA VAL A 6 -29.07 4.07 -9.56
C VAL A 6 -28.95 4.73 -8.19
N TYR A 7 -28.78 3.92 -7.13
CA TYR A 7 -28.75 4.27 -5.71
C TYR A 7 -30.11 4.23 -4.98
N GLY A 8 -30.58 3.01 -4.72
CA GLY A 8 -31.41 2.75 -3.54
C GLY A 8 -30.56 2.94 -2.28
N SER A 9 -31.08 3.67 -1.31
CA SER A 9 -30.47 3.91 0.00
C SER A 9 -30.19 2.59 0.72
N THR A 10 -28.94 2.13 0.72
CA THR A 10 -28.51 1.12 1.68
C THR A 10 -28.21 1.83 2.99
N ASP A 11 -29.22 1.91 3.85
CA ASP A 11 -29.07 2.18 5.29
C ASP A 11 -28.28 1.02 5.91
N TYR A 12 -26.97 0.94 5.63
CA TYR A 12 -26.09 -0.04 6.25
C TYR A 12 -25.82 0.40 7.68
N ARG A 13 -26.64 -0.08 8.61
CA ARG A 13 -26.44 0.03 10.07
C ARG A 13 -25.50 -1.07 10.56
N GLY A 14 -24.28 -1.08 10.05
CA GLY A 14 -23.21 -1.89 10.63
C GLY A 14 -22.83 -1.40 12.03
N PRO A 15 -22.20 -2.23 12.88
CA PRO A 15 -21.79 -1.83 14.22
C PRO A 15 -20.89 -0.58 14.16
N VAL A 16 -21.21 0.42 14.99
CA VAL A 16 -20.37 1.60 15.19
C VAL A 16 -19.07 1.10 15.87
N PRO A 17 -17.90 1.28 15.25
CA PRO A 17 -16.65 0.86 15.86
C PRO A 17 -16.48 1.56 17.21
N ALA A 18 -16.00 0.83 18.23
CA ALA A 18 -15.69 1.43 19.52
C ALA A 18 -14.73 2.63 19.31
N PRO A 19 -14.86 3.74 20.04
CA PRO A 19 -14.04 4.94 19.89
C PRO A 19 -12.51 4.70 19.87
N GLY A 20 -12.05 3.60 20.48
CA GLY A 20 -10.63 3.19 20.47
C GLY A 20 -10.12 2.51 19.18
N SER A 21 -11.00 1.95 18.36
CA SER A 21 -10.63 1.24 17.11
C SER A 21 -9.99 2.18 16.08
N HIS A 22 -10.48 3.41 16.02
CA HIS A 22 -9.97 4.45 15.13
C HIS A 22 -8.57 4.93 15.57
N LEU A 23 -8.34 5.08 16.89
CA LEU A 23 -7.02 5.44 17.43
C LEU A 23 -5.99 4.33 17.22
N ALA A 24 -6.40 3.07 17.42
CA ALA A 24 -5.55 1.90 17.17
C ALA A 24 -5.17 1.79 15.69
N PHE A 25 -6.13 1.99 14.77
CA PHE A 25 -5.85 2.05 13.35
C PHE A 25 -4.85 3.16 13.02
N ASN A 26 -5.09 4.38 13.50
CA ASN A 26 -4.24 5.54 13.17
C ASN A 26 -2.80 5.35 13.63
N ARG A 27 -2.60 4.76 14.83
CA ARG A 27 -1.27 4.38 15.31
C ARG A 27 -0.63 3.35 14.37
N GLN A 28 -1.32 2.25 14.13
CA GLN A 28 -0.78 1.15 13.33
C GLN A 28 -0.47 1.57 11.89
N TYR A 29 -1.33 2.38 11.28
CA TYR A 29 -1.10 2.96 9.96
C TYR A 29 0.16 3.83 9.94
N ARG A 30 0.34 4.72 10.92
CA ARG A 30 1.55 5.55 11.02
C ARG A 30 2.81 4.70 11.22
N ASP A 31 2.72 3.65 12.05
CA ASP A 31 3.84 2.73 12.26
C ASP A 31 4.20 2.00 10.98
N ASN A 32 3.21 1.55 10.20
CA ASN A 32 3.43 0.93 8.89
C ASN A 32 4.08 1.92 7.89
N VAL A 33 3.61 3.17 7.84
CA VAL A 33 4.22 4.21 7.00
C VAL A 33 5.68 4.45 7.38
N ASN A 34 5.97 4.57 8.67
CA ASN A 34 7.35 4.75 9.15
C ASN A 34 8.25 3.55 8.80
N ARG A 35 7.74 2.32 8.90
CA ARG A 35 8.49 1.12 8.50
C ARG A 35 8.79 1.12 7.00
N ILE A 36 7.79 1.40 6.16
CA ILE A 36 7.98 1.51 4.71
C ILE A 36 9.01 2.59 4.39
N LYS A 37 8.94 3.74 5.05
CA LYS A 37 9.89 4.85 4.90
C LYS A 37 11.32 4.41 5.23
N THR A 38 11.52 3.72 6.36
CA THR A 38 12.82 3.16 6.75
C THR A 38 13.33 2.18 5.69
N VAL A 39 12.50 1.22 5.26
CA VAL A 39 12.90 0.23 4.24
C VAL A 39 13.31 0.90 2.93
N LEU A 40 12.53 1.87 2.44
CA LEU A 40 12.86 2.57 1.20
C LEU A 40 14.13 3.41 1.31
N HIS A 41 14.33 4.09 2.44
CA HIS A 41 15.55 4.85 2.70
C HIS A 41 16.78 3.92 2.75
N ASP A 42 16.65 2.77 3.40
CA ASP A 42 17.70 1.75 3.49
C ASP A 42 18.09 1.19 2.13
N LEU A 43 17.09 0.85 1.31
CA LEU A 43 17.30 0.39 -0.06
C LEU A 43 17.96 1.46 -0.94
N ALA A 44 17.57 2.72 -0.79
CA ALA A 44 18.19 3.85 -1.51
C ALA A 44 19.64 4.07 -1.08
N ALA A 45 19.97 3.82 0.19
CA ALA A 45 21.34 3.82 0.72
C ALA A 45 22.15 2.56 0.34
N GLY A 46 21.59 1.64 -0.45
CA GLY A 46 22.27 0.43 -0.92
C GLY A 46 22.23 -0.75 0.06
N ARG A 47 21.49 -0.65 1.17
CA ARG A 47 21.28 -1.79 2.08
C ARG A 47 20.36 -2.84 1.45
N LYS A 48 20.36 -4.04 2.02
CA LYS A 48 19.47 -5.14 1.63
C LYS A 48 18.06 -4.91 2.17
N LEU A 49 17.08 -5.53 1.51
CA LEU A 49 15.69 -5.51 1.96
C LEU A 49 15.55 -6.23 3.31
N GLU A 50 14.97 -5.55 4.30
CA GLU A 50 14.66 -6.14 5.60
C GLU A 50 13.27 -6.78 5.58
N VAL A 51 13.23 -8.08 5.26
CA VAL A 51 11.99 -8.84 5.05
C VAL A 51 11.08 -8.82 6.27
N ALA A 52 11.62 -8.94 7.48
CA ALA A 52 10.83 -8.97 8.72
C ALA A 52 10.02 -7.67 8.94
N GLN A 53 10.57 -6.50 8.58
CA GLN A 53 9.82 -5.24 8.65
C GLN A 53 8.65 -5.23 7.67
N MET A 54 8.84 -5.82 6.49
CA MET A 54 7.80 -5.92 5.47
C MET A 54 6.70 -6.90 5.89
N GLU A 55 7.05 -8.07 6.42
CA GLU A 55 6.09 -9.04 6.98
C GLU A 55 5.20 -8.39 8.04
N THR A 56 5.80 -7.63 8.96
CA THR A 56 5.05 -6.87 9.97
C THR A 56 4.03 -5.91 9.35
N VAL A 57 4.42 -5.20 8.28
CA VAL A 57 3.52 -4.29 7.54
C VAL A 57 2.38 -5.06 6.89
N PHE A 58 2.67 -6.21 6.25
CA PHE A 58 1.65 -7.00 5.56
C PHE A 58 0.61 -7.59 6.51
N ASP A 59 1.06 -8.20 7.61
CA ASP A 59 0.17 -8.81 8.60
C ASP A 59 -0.72 -7.76 9.27
N SER A 60 -0.13 -6.60 9.57
CA SER A 60 -0.87 -5.46 10.08
C SER A 60 -1.92 -4.95 9.08
N ALA A 61 -1.54 -4.73 7.82
CA ALA A 61 -2.46 -4.25 6.78
C ALA A 61 -3.57 -5.27 6.50
N PHE A 62 -3.25 -6.57 6.53
CA PHE A 62 -4.25 -7.63 6.41
C PHE A 62 -5.26 -7.61 7.57
N THR A 63 -4.78 -7.44 8.81
CA THR A 63 -5.64 -7.29 9.98
C THR A 63 -6.55 -6.05 9.85
N GLN A 64 -6.01 -4.94 9.37
CA GLN A 64 -6.80 -3.72 9.11
C GLN A 64 -7.90 -3.93 8.07
N VAL A 65 -7.60 -4.64 6.97
CA VAL A 65 -8.60 -5.03 5.96
C VAL A 65 -9.64 -6.01 6.54
N LYS A 66 -9.23 -6.87 7.48
CA LYS A 66 -10.10 -7.87 8.08
C LYS A 66 -11.11 -7.26 9.06
N ASP A 67 -10.65 -6.32 9.88
CA ASP A 67 -11.35 -5.91 11.09
C ASP A 67 -12.01 -4.52 10.99
N ASN A 68 -11.69 -3.73 9.96
CA ASN A 68 -12.21 -2.37 9.82
C ASN A 68 -13.26 -2.23 8.70
N TYR A 69 -14.53 -2.32 9.07
CA TYR A 69 -15.66 -2.11 8.16
C TYR A 69 -15.75 -0.68 7.58
N ARG A 70 -15.05 0.30 8.18
CA ARG A 70 -15.01 1.71 7.72
C ARG A 70 -13.61 2.11 7.25
N LEU A 71 -12.80 1.15 6.80
CA LEU A 71 -11.42 1.37 6.36
C LEU A 71 -11.29 2.51 5.34
N MET A 72 -12.26 2.64 4.42
CA MET A 72 -12.29 3.71 3.42
C MET A 72 -12.32 5.11 4.05
N GLU A 73 -13.13 5.32 5.08
CA GLU A 73 -13.21 6.59 5.80
C GLU A 73 -11.90 6.86 6.55
N THR A 74 -11.36 5.81 7.19
CA THR A 74 -10.14 5.95 7.99
C THR A 74 -8.92 6.29 7.12
N ILE A 75 -8.80 5.68 5.94
CA ILE A 75 -7.74 6.05 4.98
C ILE A 75 -7.88 7.50 4.51
N ASN A 76 -9.12 7.95 4.26
CA ASN A 76 -9.37 9.31 3.77
C ASN A 76 -8.94 10.39 4.78
N GLU A 77 -9.10 10.12 6.07
CA GLU A 77 -8.61 11.01 7.12
C GLU A 77 -7.08 11.08 7.16
N MET A 78 -6.41 9.95 6.93
CA MET A 78 -4.95 9.88 6.93
C MET A 78 -4.28 10.59 5.75
N LYS A 79 -4.97 10.70 4.60
CA LYS A 79 -4.47 11.46 3.42
C LYS A 79 -4.23 12.94 3.69
N LYS A 80 -4.80 13.49 4.76
CA LYS A 80 -4.58 14.89 5.17
C LYS A 80 -3.22 15.10 5.85
N ALA A 81 -2.51 14.02 6.20
CA ALA A 81 -1.15 14.07 6.74
C ALA A 81 -0.12 13.95 5.60
N ASP A 82 0.78 14.92 5.54
CA ASP A 82 1.59 15.35 4.39
C ASP A 82 2.77 14.41 4.02
N GLU A 83 2.53 13.10 3.86
CA GLU A 83 3.54 12.11 3.43
C GLU A 83 3.08 11.27 2.23
N TYR A 84 2.78 11.94 1.10
CA TYR A 84 2.18 11.34 -0.09
C TYR A 84 2.93 10.10 -0.62
N THR A 85 4.26 10.11 -0.63
CA THR A 85 5.05 9.03 -1.26
C THR A 85 5.01 7.71 -0.47
N TYR A 86 5.11 7.77 0.86
CA TYR A 86 5.14 6.56 1.71
C TYR A 86 3.75 6.01 2.00
N THR A 87 2.75 6.90 2.04
CA THR A 87 1.35 6.52 2.23
C THR A 87 0.73 5.91 0.97
N HIS A 88 1.24 6.23 -0.22
CA HIS A 88 0.65 5.77 -1.48
C HIS A 88 0.58 4.24 -1.62
N GLY A 89 1.72 3.56 -1.45
CA GLY A 89 1.78 2.10 -1.57
C GLY A 89 0.93 1.40 -0.52
N LEU A 90 0.96 1.89 0.72
CA LEU A 90 0.11 1.36 1.79
C LEU A 90 -1.38 1.57 1.49
N ASN A 91 -1.78 2.75 1.02
CA ASN A 91 -3.16 3.04 0.65
C ASN A 91 -3.66 2.14 -0.48
N ILE A 92 -2.86 1.97 -1.54
CA ILE A 92 -3.20 1.05 -2.64
C ILE A 92 -3.37 -0.37 -2.10
N SER A 93 -2.49 -0.83 -1.22
CA SER A 93 -2.59 -2.17 -0.63
C SER A 93 -3.87 -2.37 0.16
N LEU A 94 -4.27 -1.39 0.96
CA LEU A 94 -5.48 -1.43 1.78
C LEU A 94 -6.74 -1.38 0.89
N TYR A 95 -6.76 -0.52 -0.14
CA TYR A 95 -7.84 -0.47 -1.12
C TYR A 95 -7.95 -1.78 -1.90
N GLY A 96 -6.84 -2.31 -2.40
CA GLY A 96 -6.80 -3.58 -3.11
C GLY A 96 -7.26 -4.74 -2.25
N GLY A 97 -6.81 -4.83 -1.00
CA GLY A 97 -7.24 -5.85 -0.05
C GLY A 97 -8.75 -5.78 0.24
N LEU A 98 -9.31 -4.57 0.38
CA LEU A 98 -10.74 -4.39 0.58
C LEU A 98 -11.56 -4.80 -0.65
N ILE A 99 -11.11 -4.44 -1.86
CA ILE A 99 -11.73 -4.89 -3.11
C ILE A 99 -11.66 -6.41 -3.23
N ALA A 100 -10.50 -7.02 -2.98
CA ALA A 100 -10.32 -8.47 -3.00
C ALA A 100 -11.28 -9.19 -2.04
N ARG A 101 -11.48 -8.63 -0.84
CA ARG A 101 -12.46 -9.14 0.12
C ARG A 101 -13.88 -9.02 -0.40
N TRP A 102 -14.26 -7.88 -0.98
CA TRP A 102 -15.60 -7.70 -1.58
C TRP A 102 -15.87 -8.63 -2.75
N MET A 103 -14.82 -9.02 -3.49
CA MET A 103 -14.89 -10.02 -4.55
C MET A 103 -14.96 -11.47 -4.03
N GLY A 104 -14.89 -11.69 -2.71
CA GLY A 104 -14.94 -13.02 -2.11
C GLY A 104 -13.67 -13.84 -2.28
N LEU A 105 -12.51 -13.20 -2.51
CA LEU A 105 -11.23 -13.91 -2.61
C LEU A 105 -10.82 -14.50 -1.26
N SER A 106 -9.99 -15.55 -1.30
CA SER A 106 -9.46 -16.21 -0.10
C SER A 106 -8.54 -15.30 0.70
N GLU A 107 -8.35 -15.60 2.00
CA GLU A 107 -7.43 -14.84 2.85
C GLU A 107 -6.00 -14.81 2.27
N ASN A 108 -5.55 -15.91 1.66
CA ASN A 108 -4.24 -15.97 1.01
C ASN A 108 -4.16 -15.06 -0.22
N GLU A 109 -5.21 -14.98 -1.02
CA GLU A 109 -5.27 -14.06 -2.17
C GLU A 109 -5.28 -12.60 -1.72
N ILE A 110 -6.06 -12.27 -0.69
CA ILE A 110 -6.07 -10.92 -0.11
C ILE A 110 -4.69 -10.54 0.41
N LYS A 111 -4.00 -11.43 1.14
CA LYS A 111 -2.61 -11.22 1.58
C LYS A 111 -1.68 -10.94 0.40
N ASN A 112 -1.80 -11.67 -0.70
CA ASN A 112 -0.98 -11.42 -1.90
C ASN A 112 -1.26 -10.04 -2.51
N VAL A 113 -2.53 -9.62 -2.56
CA VAL A 113 -2.90 -8.29 -3.07
C VAL A 113 -2.30 -7.19 -2.19
N ILE A 114 -2.34 -7.36 -0.87
CA ILE A 114 -1.74 -6.41 0.08
C ILE A 114 -0.23 -6.36 -0.11
N GLN A 115 0.45 -7.50 -0.13
CA GLN A 115 1.89 -7.59 -0.37
C GLN A 115 2.27 -6.91 -1.68
N ALA A 116 1.58 -7.25 -2.77
CA ALA A 116 1.82 -6.65 -4.08
C ALA A 116 1.60 -5.14 -4.06
N GLY A 117 0.53 -4.65 -3.41
CA GLY A 117 0.25 -3.22 -3.32
C GLY A 117 1.32 -2.43 -2.57
N VAL A 118 1.81 -2.96 -1.44
CA VAL A 118 2.90 -2.32 -0.69
C VAL A 118 4.21 -2.34 -1.49
N LEU A 119 4.49 -3.42 -2.20
CA LEU A 119 5.76 -3.63 -2.92
C LEU A 119 5.79 -3.08 -4.34
N HIS A 120 4.65 -2.72 -4.95
CA HIS A 120 4.55 -2.50 -6.41
C HIS A 120 5.58 -1.49 -6.96
N ASP A 121 5.90 -0.48 -6.15
CA ASP A 121 6.79 0.61 -6.49
C ASP A 121 8.15 0.57 -5.77
N ILE A 122 8.49 -0.53 -5.07
CA ILE A 122 9.71 -0.63 -4.24
C ILE A 122 10.99 -0.38 -5.04
N GLY A 123 11.00 -0.72 -6.32
CA GLY A 123 12.14 -0.47 -7.22
C GLY A 123 12.41 1.01 -7.48
N LYS A 124 11.49 1.93 -7.15
CA LYS A 124 11.75 3.38 -7.20
C LYS A 124 12.89 3.78 -6.26
N ALA A 125 13.15 3.02 -5.20
CA ALA A 125 14.30 3.23 -4.32
C ALA A 125 15.66 3.11 -5.05
N LYS A 126 15.69 2.51 -6.25
CA LYS A 126 16.90 2.36 -7.07
C LYS A 126 17.00 3.40 -8.20
N ILE A 127 16.02 4.30 -8.30
CA ILE A 127 16.04 5.40 -9.28
C ILE A 127 16.75 6.61 -8.66
N PRO A 128 17.63 7.32 -9.41
CA PRO A 128 18.32 8.50 -8.90
C PRO A 128 17.34 9.55 -8.33
N PRO A 129 17.58 10.09 -7.11
CA PRO A 129 16.68 11.06 -6.49
C PRO A 129 16.46 12.34 -7.31
N GLN A 130 17.45 12.74 -8.12
CA GLN A 130 17.37 13.92 -8.99
C GLN A 130 16.35 13.71 -10.13
N ILE A 131 16.17 12.47 -10.58
CA ILE A 131 15.18 12.10 -11.58
C ILE A 131 13.81 11.97 -10.91
N LEU A 132 13.74 11.23 -9.79
CA LEU A 132 12.47 10.92 -9.14
C LEU A 132 11.77 12.16 -8.54
N ASN A 133 12.55 13.13 -8.04
CA ASN A 133 12.04 14.34 -7.39
C ASN A 133 12.10 15.59 -8.29
N LYS A 134 12.27 15.42 -9.60
CA LYS A 134 12.36 16.55 -10.54
C LYS A 134 11.04 17.34 -10.55
N LYS A 135 11.10 18.65 -10.31
CA LYS A 135 9.92 19.56 -10.28
C LYS A 135 9.40 19.96 -11.66
N GLY A 136 9.72 19.21 -12.71
CA GLY A 136 9.38 19.52 -14.10
C GLY A 136 9.29 18.24 -14.94
N PRO A 137 9.00 18.36 -16.25
CA PRO A 137 8.87 17.20 -17.10
C PRO A 137 10.17 16.39 -17.15
N LEU A 138 10.02 15.06 -17.13
CA LEU A 138 11.12 14.15 -17.38
C LEU A 138 11.51 14.18 -18.86
N LEU A 139 12.82 14.23 -19.11
CA LEU A 139 13.40 13.96 -20.42
C LEU A 139 13.09 12.52 -20.85
N PRO A 140 13.11 12.21 -22.17
CA PRO A 140 12.88 10.85 -22.65
C PRO A 140 13.75 9.81 -21.95
N GLU A 141 15.05 10.10 -21.80
CA GLU A 141 16.02 9.22 -21.13
C GLU A 141 15.70 9.02 -19.64
N GLU A 142 15.33 10.09 -18.94
CA GLU A 142 14.92 10.04 -17.52
C GLU A 142 13.67 9.18 -17.34
N ARG A 143 12.70 9.29 -18.28
CA ARG A 143 11.49 8.46 -18.28
C ARG A 143 11.82 6.99 -18.50
N GLU A 144 12.75 6.67 -19.39
CA GLU A 144 13.22 5.30 -19.59
C GLU A 144 13.90 4.74 -18.33
N GLN A 145 14.62 5.56 -17.57
CA GLN A 145 15.14 5.13 -16.27
C GLN A 145 14.01 4.83 -15.28
N VAL A 146 13.01 5.71 -15.16
CA VAL A 146 11.87 5.49 -14.25
C VAL A 146 11.11 4.21 -14.61
N LYS A 147 10.92 3.90 -15.90
CA LYS A 147 10.26 2.65 -16.33
C LYS A 147 10.93 1.38 -15.80
N LYS A 148 12.23 1.42 -15.49
CA LYS A 148 12.97 0.27 -14.94
C LYS A 148 12.57 -0.07 -13.50
N HIS A 149 11.85 0.80 -12.78
CA HIS A 149 11.47 0.55 -11.38
C HIS A 149 10.77 -0.80 -11.19
N ALA A 150 9.92 -1.24 -12.12
CA ALA A 150 9.22 -2.51 -12.02
C ALA A 150 10.19 -3.70 -12.05
N ALA A 151 11.12 -3.72 -13.02
CA ALA A 151 12.14 -4.77 -13.13
C ALA A 151 13.12 -4.74 -11.95
N LEU A 152 13.50 -3.54 -11.50
CA LEU A 152 14.34 -3.36 -10.31
C LEU A 152 13.63 -3.87 -9.04
N GLY A 153 12.34 -3.59 -8.91
CA GLY A 153 11.50 -4.09 -7.82
C GLY A 153 11.39 -5.61 -7.83
N TYR A 154 11.16 -6.21 -9.00
CA TYR A 154 11.19 -7.67 -9.15
C TYR A 154 12.51 -8.26 -8.66
N ASN A 155 13.66 -7.73 -9.12
CA ASN A 155 14.97 -8.22 -8.71
C ASN A 155 15.23 -8.07 -7.21
N LEU A 156 14.72 -6.99 -6.59
CA LEU A 156 14.82 -6.78 -5.14
C LEU A 156 14.04 -7.82 -4.34
N VAL A 157 12.91 -8.29 -4.86
CA VAL A 157 11.98 -9.16 -4.13
C VAL A 157 12.25 -10.64 -4.44
N HIS A 158 12.54 -10.96 -5.70
CA HIS A 158 12.70 -12.34 -6.19
C HIS A 158 13.86 -13.11 -5.55
N VAL A 159 14.90 -12.41 -5.08
CA VAL A 159 16.04 -13.06 -4.40
C VAL A 159 15.73 -13.52 -2.97
N HIS A 160 14.56 -13.16 -2.43
CA HIS A 160 14.13 -13.52 -1.09
C HIS A 160 13.04 -14.59 -1.15
N GLN A 161 13.32 -15.78 -0.59
CA GLN A 161 12.38 -16.90 -0.56
C GLN A 161 11.03 -16.57 0.08
N ALA A 162 10.98 -15.60 1.00
CA ALA A 162 9.74 -15.12 1.61
C ALA A 162 8.70 -14.58 0.61
N PHE A 163 9.14 -14.19 -0.59
CA PHE A 163 8.26 -13.64 -1.64
C PHE A 163 8.15 -14.53 -2.87
N VAL A 164 8.88 -15.65 -2.91
CA VAL A 164 8.84 -16.61 -4.02
C VAL A 164 7.92 -17.74 -3.60
N LYS A 165 6.76 -17.84 -4.25
CA LYS A 165 5.89 -18.99 -4.09
C LYS A 165 6.55 -20.21 -4.73
N THR A 166 6.64 -21.29 -3.95
CA THR A 166 6.95 -22.64 -4.43
C THR A 166 5.70 -23.28 -5.02
#